data_AF-A0A5N0YVX7-F1
#
_entry.id   AF-A0A5N0YVX7-F1
#
_cell.length_a   1.000
_cell.length_b   1.000
_cell.length_c   1.000
_cell.angle_alpha   90.00
_cell.angle_beta   90.00
_cell.angle_gamma   90.00
#
_symmetry.space_group_name_H-M   'P 1'
#
loop_
_entity.id
_entity.type
_entity.pdbx_description
1 polymer ?
#
loop_
_entity_poly.entity_id
_entity_poly.type
_entity_poly.pdbx_seq_one_letter_code
_entity_poly.pdbx_strand_id
1 'polypeptide(L)'
;MKASFMKPLVTVVIGLGAIGICLVGYYINNQRQHRQRIDYAESSIPIQKDNVESLSKEIDKLYDTQKRIFLSPEITEETLSSLSSKLSSIKISADDYDIKESELPKEAATVEEKKEAAKTQLVDAESKLKIQTAINGLFTKNVTNWQQAEDDVIIKDQLTSEDVAHLRENMSFFEDTPWKKVVIQYLSFADSQIVQVTQLDQLFNKMMTDSQVIDTSTYNQYLTALSQIQEIRNEKLRATYATKAQTIAQKMNYSNINY
;
A
#
# COMPACT_ATOMS: atom_id res chain seq x y z
N MET A 1 32.98 -41.13 94.06
CA MET A 1 32.98 -42.47 93.41
C MET A 1 31.65 -42.60 92.67
N LYS A 2 31.54 -42.98 91.40
CA LYS A 2 32.43 -43.55 90.38
C LYS A 2 31.91 -43.08 89.01
N ALA A 3 32.81 -43.03 88.02
CA ALA A 3 32.61 -42.40 86.73
C ALA A 3 32.07 -43.32 85.61
N SER A 4 31.39 -42.68 84.66
CA SER A 4 31.59 -42.74 83.19
C SER A 4 30.85 -43.74 82.26
N PHE A 5 30.40 -43.12 81.16
CA PHE A 5 30.46 -43.50 79.73
C PHE A 5 29.19 -43.91 78.92
N MET A 6 29.01 -43.11 77.85
CA MET A 6 28.43 -43.34 76.50
C MET A 6 26.90 -43.22 76.25
N LYS A 7 26.55 -42.25 75.38
CA LYS A 7 25.37 -42.24 74.49
C LYS A 7 25.75 -42.90 73.14
N PRO A 8 24.80 -43.49 72.39
CA PRO A 8 24.33 -42.85 71.15
C PRO A 8 22.81 -43.09 70.86
N LEU A 9 22.04 -42.08 70.42
CA LEU A 9 21.72 -41.75 69.01
C LEU A 9 20.64 -42.67 68.37
N VAL A 10 19.40 -42.17 68.24
CA VAL A 10 18.45 -42.63 67.21
C VAL A 10 17.93 -41.41 66.46
N THR A 11 18.29 -41.39 65.19
CA THR A 11 18.11 -40.32 64.21
C THR A 11 16.73 -40.38 63.58
N VAL A 12 16.23 -39.19 63.28
CA VAL A 12 15.12 -38.84 62.39
C VAL A 12 15.15 -39.64 61.08
N VAL A 13 14.01 -40.24 60.69
CA VAL A 13 13.71 -40.62 59.30
C VAL A 13 12.31 -40.13 58.94
N ILE A 14 12.17 -38.83 58.71
CA ILE A 14 11.16 -38.27 57.81
C ILE A 14 11.84 -37.09 57.12
N GLY A 15 12.12 -37.20 55.83
CA GLY A 15 12.52 -36.01 55.07
C GLY A 15 13.51 -36.21 53.92
N LEU A 16 13.34 -37.22 53.05
CA LEU A 16 13.98 -37.24 51.72
C LEU A 16 13.08 -37.79 50.60
N GLY A 17 11.76 -37.85 50.80
CA GLY A 17 10.81 -38.34 49.78
C GLY A 17 10.14 -37.27 48.92
N ALA A 18 10.03 -36.02 49.41
CA ALA A 18 9.15 -35.01 48.79
C ALA A 18 9.82 -34.11 47.73
N ILE A 19 11.14 -33.91 47.79
CA ILE A 19 11.83 -32.98 46.86
C ILE A 19 12.05 -33.63 45.48
N GLY A 20 12.29 -34.94 45.43
CA GLY A 20 12.44 -35.68 44.16
C GLY A 20 11.15 -35.78 43.34
N ILE A 21 10.00 -35.95 44.01
CA ILE A 21 8.69 -36.10 43.35
C ILE A 21 8.22 -34.78 42.71
N CYS A 22 8.55 -33.63 43.31
CA CYS A 22 8.22 -32.32 42.73
C CYS A 22 9.09 -31.97 41.50
N LEU A 23 10.39 -32.28 41.50
CA LEU A 23 11.27 -32.04 40.35
C LEU A 23 11.00 -33.02 39.20
N VAL A 24 10.78 -34.30 39.50
CA VAL A 24 10.37 -35.30 38.50
C VAL A 24 8.96 -35.01 38.00
N GLY A 25 8.03 -34.60 38.88
CA GLY A 25 6.68 -34.17 38.49
C GLY A 25 6.67 -32.93 37.61
N TYR A 26 7.50 -31.92 37.91
CA TYR A 26 7.69 -30.73 37.08
C TYR A 26 8.31 -31.09 35.72
N TYR A 27 9.34 -31.94 35.70
CA TYR A 27 9.97 -32.42 34.47
C TYR A 27 9.00 -33.24 33.61
N ILE A 28 8.24 -34.18 34.20
CA ILE A 28 7.24 -34.99 33.50
C ILE A 28 6.08 -34.12 33.00
N ASN A 29 5.62 -33.13 33.78
CA ASN A 29 4.56 -32.22 33.37
C ASN A 29 5.03 -31.31 32.22
N ASN A 30 6.24 -30.78 32.29
CA ASN A 30 6.83 -29.97 31.22
C ASN A 30 7.05 -30.80 29.95
N GLN A 31 7.51 -32.05 30.08
CA GLN A 31 7.69 -32.96 28.95
C GLN A 31 6.35 -33.37 28.31
N ARG A 32 5.28 -33.52 29.11
CA ARG A 32 3.91 -33.74 28.59
C ARG A 32 3.38 -32.52 27.86
N GLN A 33 3.56 -31.31 28.40
CA GLN A 33 3.15 -30.08 27.74
C GLN A 33 3.92 -29.85 26.44
N HIS A 34 5.24 -30.07 26.44
CA HIS A 34 6.06 -30.01 25.23
C HIS A 34 5.55 -30.98 24.16
N ARG A 35 5.28 -32.23 24.55
CA ARG A 35 4.76 -33.23 23.61
C ARG A 35 3.36 -32.89 23.09
N GLN A 36 2.48 -32.33 23.93
CA GLN A 36 1.18 -31.83 23.49
C GLN A 36 1.30 -30.71 22.46
N ARG A 37 2.31 -29.85 22.56
CA ARG A 37 2.56 -28.80 21.55
C ARG A 37 3.04 -29.38 20.22
N ILE A 38 3.89 -30.40 20.26
CA ILE A 38 4.30 -31.15 19.06
C ILE A 38 3.08 -31.82 18.42
N ASP A 39 2.28 -32.56 19.19
CA ASP A 39 1.06 -33.23 18.70
C ASP A 39 0.05 -32.21 18.13
N TYR A 40 -0.06 -31.04 18.76
CA TYR A 40 -0.89 -29.94 18.26
C TYR A 40 -0.35 -29.36 16.94
N ALA A 41 0.96 -29.15 16.80
CA ALA A 41 1.59 -28.73 15.56
C ALA A 41 1.36 -29.78 14.43
N GLU A 42 1.56 -31.07 14.72
CA GLU A 42 1.31 -32.18 13.79
C GLU A 42 -0.13 -32.22 13.28
N SER A 43 -1.12 -31.96 14.14
CA SER A 43 -2.53 -31.95 13.75
C SER A 43 -2.98 -30.64 13.06
N SER A 44 -2.35 -29.50 13.39
CA SER A 44 -2.80 -28.19 12.92
C SER A 44 -2.12 -27.74 11.63
N ILE A 45 -0.85 -28.03 11.40
CA ILE A 45 -0.12 -27.61 10.19
C ILE A 45 -0.79 -28.10 8.88
N PRO A 46 -1.30 -29.35 8.80
CA PRO A 46 -2.09 -29.78 7.64
C PRO A 46 -3.37 -28.95 7.42
N ILE A 47 -4.05 -28.52 8.48
CA ILE A 47 -5.22 -27.64 8.39
C ILE A 47 -4.79 -26.24 7.92
N GLN A 48 -3.67 -25.75 8.44
CA GLN A 48 -3.13 -24.45 8.05
C GLN A 48 -2.66 -24.43 6.60
N LYS A 49 -2.16 -25.55 6.08
CA LYS A 49 -1.90 -25.71 4.64
C LYS A 49 -3.14 -25.44 3.81
N ASP A 50 -4.27 -26.05 4.15
CA ASP A 50 -5.54 -25.85 3.44
C ASP A 50 -6.01 -24.39 3.53
N ASN A 51 -5.82 -23.75 4.70
CA ASN A 51 -6.11 -22.32 4.89
C ASN A 51 -5.22 -21.43 4.00
N VAL A 52 -3.90 -21.68 3.95
CA VAL A 52 -2.97 -20.94 3.07
C VAL A 52 -3.36 -21.13 1.61
N GLU A 53 -3.73 -22.35 1.20
CA GLU A 53 -4.15 -22.63 -0.18
C GLU A 53 -5.47 -21.93 -0.53
N SER A 54 -6.42 -21.87 0.40
CA SER A 54 -7.66 -21.12 0.22
C SER A 54 -7.41 -19.61 0.11
N LEU A 55 -6.61 -19.05 1.04
CA LEU A 55 -6.26 -17.63 1.01
C LEU A 55 -5.47 -17.26 -0.23
N SER A 56 -4.58 -18.13 -0.71
CA SER A 56 -3.84 -17.90 -1.96
C SER A 56 -4.80 -17.77 -3.14
N LYS A 57 -5.86 -18.58 -3.20
CA LYS A 57 -6.91 -18.46 -4.24
C LYS A 57 -7.75 -17.19 -4.09
N GLU A 58 -7.95 -16.70 -2.88
CA GLU A 58 -8.61 -15.39 -2.66
C GLU A 58 -7.70 -14.24 -3.11
N ILE A 59 -6.40 -14.30 -2.78
CA ILE A 59 -5.37 -13.34 -3.20
C ILE A 59 -5.23 -13.33 -4.73
N ASP A 60 -5.35 -14.47 -5.40
CA ASP A 60 -5.35 -14.54 -6.86
C ASP A 60 -6.47 -13.71 -7.51
N LYS A 61 -7.63 -13.58 -6.83
CA LYS A 61 -8.76 -12.77 -7.31
C LYS A 61 -8.52 -11.27 -7.17
N LEU A 62 -7.45 -10.86 -6.49
CA LEU A 62 -6.99 -9.48 -6.51
C LEU A 62 -6.42 -9.07 -7.87
N TYR A 63 -6.33 -9.99 -8.83
CA TYR A 63 -5.83 -9.69 -10.16
C TYR A 63 -6.84 -10.09 -11.23
N ASP A 64 -6.93 -9.28 -12.28
CA ASP A 64 -7.87 -9.47 -13.40
C ASP A 64 -7.38 -10.56 -14.39
N THR A 65 -6.09 -10.90 -14.34
CA THR A 65 -5.50 -11.91 -15.24
C THR A 65 -4.60 -12.88 -14.47
N GLN A 66 -4.44 -14.10 -15.00
CA GLN A 66 -3.51 -15.10 -14.45
C GLN A 66 -2.05 -14.61 -14.37
N LYS A 67 -1.69 -13.57 -15.14
CA LYS A 67 -0.34 -12.99 -15.12
C LYS A 67 -0.09 -12.09 -13.91
N ARG A 68 -1.09 -11.84 -13.05
CA ARG A 68 -0.99 -11.01 -11.82
C ARG A 68 -0.37 -9.62 -12.06
N ILE A 69 -0.66 -9.03 -13.21
CA ILE A 69 -0.10 -7.73 -13.60
C ILE A 69 -1.01 -6.61 -13.07
N PHE A 70 -2.29 -6.67 -13.45
CA PHE A 70 -3.29 -5.64 -13.15
C PHE A 70 -4.23 -6.09 -12.04
N LEU A 71 -4.52 -5.14 -11.16
CA LEU A 71 -5.51 -5.31 -10.10
C LEU A 71 -6.92 -5.41 -10.68
N SER A 72 -7.76 -6.23 -10.05
CA SER A 72 -9.20 -6.25 -10.34
C SER A 72 -9.84 -4.91 -9.94
N PRO A 73 -10.79 -4.37 -10.73
CA PRO A 73 -11.37 -3.04 -10.50
C PRO A 73 -12.16 -2.90 -9.19
N GLU A 74 -12.59 -4.01 -8.58
CA GLU A 74 -13.44 -4.00 -7.38
C GLU A 74 -12.65 -4.07 -6.06
N ILE A 75 -11.33 -4.01 -6.10
CA ILE A 75 -10.49 -4.17 -4.90
C ILE A 75 -10.55 -2.94 -4.02
N THR A 76 -10.60 -3.18 -2.71
CA THR A 76 -10.62 -2.15 -1.68
C THR A 76 -9.54 -2.39 -0.64
N GLU A 77 -9.19 -1.34 0.12
CA GLU A 77 -8.30 -1.44 1.27
C GLU A 77 -8.84 -2.40 2.34
N GLU A 78 -10.16 -2.48 2.50
CA GLU A 78 -10.81 -3.40 3.43
C GLU A 78 -10.59 -4.86 3.02
N THR A 79 -10.73 -5.17 1.73
CA THR A 79 -10.46 -6.51 1.21
C THR A 79 -9.01 -6.92 1.46
N LEU A 80 -8.05 -6.04 1.19
CA LEU A 80 -6.62 -6.30 1.42
C LEU A 80 -6.31 -6.48 2.91
N SER A 81 -6.82 -5.59 3.77
CA SER A 81 -6.63 -5.66 5.22
C SER A 81 -7.20 -6.95 5.81
N SER A 82 -8.38 -7.38 5.35
CA SER A 82 -9.01 -8.64 5.76
C SER A 82 -8.15 -9.85 5.37
N LEU A 83 -7.64 -9.90 4.13
CA LEU A 83 -6.75 -10.97 3.68
C LEU A 83 -5.41 -10.96 4.44
N SER A 84 -4.85 -9.79 4.72
CA SER A 84 -3.61 -9.60 5.48
C SER A 84 -3.75 -10.16 6.90
N SER A 85 -4.84 -9.78 7.58
CA SER A 85 -5.17 -10.27 8.92
C SER A 85 -5.34 -11.78 8.95
N LYS A 86 -6.14 -12.35 8.04
CA LYS A 86 -6.33 -13.80 7.93
C LYS A 86 -5.00 -14.53 7.71
N LEU A 87 -4.18 -14.05 6.77
CA LEU A 87 -2.88 -14.67 6.45
C LEU A 87 -1.90 -14.60 7.62
N SER A 88 -1.85 -13.44 8.31
CA SER A 88 -0.98 -13.25 9.49
C SER A 88 -1.37 -14.14 10.68
N SER A 89 -2.66 -14.48 10.81
CA SER A 89 -3.16 -15.34 11.90
C SER A 89 -2.77 -16.81 11.76
N ILE A 90 -2.25 -17.23 10.60
CA ILE A 90 -1.85 -18.60 10.33
C ILE A 90 -0.55 -18.92 11.08
N LYS A 91 -0.65 -19.84 12.03
CA LYS A 91 0.47 -20.36 12.83
C LYS A 91 1.11 -21.54 12.13
N ILE A 92 2.41 -21.48 11.85
CA ILE A 92 3.13 -22.55 11.13
C ILE A 92 4.61 -22.65 11.50
N SER A 93 5.15 -21.69 12.25
CA SER A 93 6.55 -21.70 12.70
C SER A 93 6.73 -22.41 14.03
N ALA A 94 7.95 -22.85 14.34
CA ALA A 94 8.26 -23.49 15.62
C ALA A 94 7.96 -22.55 16.81
N ASP A 95 8.19 -21.25 16.63
CA ASP A 95 7.91 -20.21 17.62
C ASP A 95 6.39 -20.07 17.89
N ASP A 96 5.53 -20.21 16.87
CA ASP A 96 4.07 -20.16 17.03
C ASP A 96 3.53 -21.26 17.96
N TYR A 97 4.27 -22.38 18.03
CA TYR A 97 3.94 -23.56 18.81
C TYR A 97 4.80 -23.73 20.07
N ASP A 98 5.81 -22.88 20.28
CA ASP A 98 6.78 -22.98 21.38
C ASP A 98 7.45 -24.38 21.44
N ILE A 99 7.96 -24.81 20.27
CA ILE A 99 8.72 -26.06 20.04
C ILE A 99 10.03 -25.77 19.27
N LYS A 100 10.86 -26.78 19.04
CA LYS A 100 12.06 -26.63 18.20
C LYS A 100 11.75 -26.82 16.72
N GLU A 101 12.49 -26.15 15.85
CA GLU A 101 12.39 -26.32 14.39
C GLU A 101 12.52 -27.79 13.95
N SER A 102 13.43 -28.55 14.57
CA SER A 102 13.62 -29.98 14.30
C SER A 102 12.43 -30.86 14.68
N GLU A 103 11.49 -30.33 15.47
CA GLU A 103 10.28 -31.02 15.96
C GLU A 103 9.04 -30.63 15.14
N LEU A 104 9.16 -29.71 14.17
CA LEU A 104 8.07 -29.38 13.28
C LEU A 104 7.73 -30.56 12.33
N PRO A 105 6.47 -30.69 11.95
CA PRO A 105 6.06 -31.55 10.83
C PRO A 105 6.86 -31.22 9.57
N LYS A 106 7.25 -32.25 8.82
CA LYS A 106 8.06 -32.10 7.59
C LYS A 106 7.45 -31.16 6.55
N GLU A 107 6.13 -31.03 6.55
CA GLU A 107 5.37 -30.20 5.63
C GLU A 107 5.39 -28.71 6.01
N ALA A 108 5.77 -28.35 7.23
CA ALA A 108 5.74 -26.98 7.75
C ALA A 108 6.51 -26.01 6.87
N ALA A 109 7.73 -26.38 6.46
CA ALA A 109 8.58 -25.55 5.59
C ALA A 109 7.88 -25.22 4.25
N THR A 110 7.25 -26.20 3.61
CA THR A 110 6.51 -25.98 2.35
C THR A 110 5.28 -25.10 2.56
N VAL A 111 4.61 -25.18 3.71
CA VAL A 111 3.47 -24.31 4.03
C VAL A 111 3.93 -22.88 4.28
N GLU A 112 5.06 -22.68 4.96
CA GLU A 112 5.69 -21.38 5.18
C GLU A 112 6.08 -20.71 3.86
N GLU A 113 6.73 -21.44 2.96
CA GLU A 113 7.07 -20.92 1.61
C GLU A 113 5.83 -20.42 0.87
N LYS A 114 4.71 -21.18 0.93
CA LYS A 114 3.44 -20.76 0.31
C LYS A 114 2.84 -19.52 1.00
N LYS A 115 2.91 -19.45 2.33
CA LYS A 115 2.41 -18.30 3.10
C LYS A 115 3.19 -17.03 2.77
N GLU A 116 4.52 -17.11 2.72
CA GLU A 116 5.36 -15.95 2.36
C GLU A 116 5.18 -15.55 0.88
N ALA A 117 4.96 -16.50 -0.03
CA ALA A 117 4.59 -16.19 -1.41
C ALA A 117 3.25 -15.46 -1.51
N ALA A 118 2.23 -15.90 -0.76
CA ALA A 118 0.93 -15.24 -0.68
C ALA A 118 1.04 -13.83 -0.07
N LYS A 119 1.85 -13.67 0.99
CA LYS A 119 2.12 -12.38 1.62
C LYS A 119 2.82 -11.41 0.68
N THR A 120 3.80 -11.88 -0.09
CA THR A 120 4.49 -11.07 -1.10
C THR A 120 3.50 -10.55 -2.15
N GLN A 121 2.57 -11.39 -2.62
CA GLN A 121 1.52 -10.97 -3.55
C GLN A 121 0.57 -9.95 -2.93
N LEU A 122 0.20 -10.13 -1.67
CA LEU A 122 -0.66 -9.18 -0.98
C LEU A 122 0.01 -7.80 -0.84
N VAL A 123 1.29 -7.78 -0.49
CA VAL A 123 2.10 -6.54 -0.41
C VAL A 123 2.22 -5.85 -1.77
N ASP A 124 2.39 -6.61 -2.86
CA ASP A 124 2.35 -6.07 -4.23
C ASP A 124 0.98 -5.43 -4.52
N ALA A 125 -0.11 -6.12 -4.21
CA ALA A 125 -1.46 -5.60 -4.44
C ALA A 125 -1.75 -4.34 -3.60
N GLU A 126 -1.35 -4.32 -2.33
CA GLU A 126 -1.44 -3.14 -1.46
C GLU A 126 -0.66 -1.95 -2.02
N SER A 127 0.57 -2.19 -2.48
CA SER A 127 1.43 -1.15 -3.03
C SER A 127 0.84 -0.59 -4.33
N LYS A 128 0.33 -1.45 -5.21
CA LYS A 128 -0.35 -1.05 -6.45
C LYS A 128 -1.62 -0.25 -6.17
N LEU A 129 -2.46 -0.69 -5.23
CA LEU A 129 -3.70 0.01 -4.88
C LEU A 129 -3.38 1.42 -4.33
N LYS A 130 -2.39 1.56 -3.45
CA LYS A 130 -1.96 2.86 -2.92
C LYS A 130 -1.56 3.82 -4.02
N ILE A 131 -0.77 3.36 -5.00
CA ILE A 131 -0.37 4.17 -6.16
C ILE A 131 -1.60 4.56 -7.01
N GLN A 132 -2.49 3.62 -7.30
CA GLN A 132 -3.71 3.89 -8.08
C GLN A 132 -4.62 4.89 -7.37
N THR A 133 -4.80 4.77 -6.06
CA THR A 133 -5.56 5.73 -5.23
C THR A 133 -4.92 7.10 -5.24
N ALA A 134 -3.61 7.19 -5.12
CA ALA A 134 -2.90 8.46 -5.17
C ALA A 134 -3.02 9.14 -6.54
N ILE A 135 -2.93 8.37 -7.64
CA ILE A 135 -3.12 8.88 -9.00
C ILE A 135 -4.57 9.33 -9.24
N ASN A 136 -5.56 8.57 -8.76
CA ASN A 136 -6.96 9.02 -8.75
C ASN A 136 -7.10 10.37 -8.03
N GLY A 137 -6.29 10.61 -7.00
CA GLY A 137 -6.17 11.88 -6.30
C GLY A 137 -5.78 13.07 -7.17
N LEU A 138 -5.09 12.86 -8.31
CA LEU A 138 -4.68 13.91 -9.24
C LEU A 138 -5.83 14.42 -10.13
N PHE A 139 -6.84 13.58 -10.34
CA PHE A 139 -7.88 13.80 -11.35
C PHE A 139 -9.24 14.11 -10.74
N THR A 140 -10.10 14.80 -11.50
CA THR A 140 -11.48 15.14 -11.07
C THR A 140 -12.39 13.93 -10.94
N LYS A 141 -12.04 12.82 -11.62
CA LYS A 141 -12.70 11.52 -11.55
C LYS A 141 -11.64 10.43 -11.44
N ASN A 142 -12.02 9.30 -10.83
CA ASN A 142 -11.15 8.14 -10.76
C ASN A 142 -10.90 7.57 -12.16
N VAL A 143 -9.69 7.06 -12.36
CA VAL A 143 -9.32 6.26 -13.53
C VAL A 143 -10.16 4.98 -13.54
N THR A 144 -10.80 4.72 -14.67
CA THR A 144 -11.70 3.57 -14.88
C THR A 144 -11.00 2.39 -15.55
N ASN A 145 -9.94 2.63 -16.33
CA ASN A 145 -9.19 1.60 -17.03
C ASN A 145 -7.71 1.58 -16.61
N TRP A 146 -7.32 0.58 -15.82
CA TRP A 146 -5.93 0.40 -15.41
C TRP A 146 -5.15 -0.59 -16.29
N GLN A 147 -5.82 -1.25 -17.24
CA GLN A 147 -5.16 -2.16 -18.18
C GLN A 147 -4.51 -1.42 -19.34
N GLN A 148 -5.10 -0.29 -19.74
CA GLN A 148 -4.65 0.56 -20.81
C GLN A 148 -4.92 2.01 -20.45
N ALA A 149 -3.89 2.87 -20.56
CA ALA A 149 -4.07 4.28 -20.29
C ALA A 149 -4.91 4.94 -21.39
N GLU A 150 -5.90 5.71 -20.96
CA GLU A 150 -6.76 6.53 -21.80
C GLU A 150 -6.56 8.00 -21.42
N ASP A 151 -6.42 8.87 -22.42
CA ASP A 151 -6.18 10.31 -22.23
C ASP A 151 -7.50 11.07 -22.08
N ASP A 152 -8.39 10.57 -21.22
CA ASP A 152 -9.70 11.14 -20.90
C ASP A 152 -9.75 11.76 -19.49
N VAL A 153 -8.65 11.62 -18.73
CA VAL A 153 -8.48 12.14 -17.38
C VAL A 153 -8.29 13.66 -17.37
N ILE A 154 -8.82 14.31 -16.33
CA ILE A 154 -8.81 15.77 -16.18
C ILE A 154 -8.23 16.10 -14.80
N ILE A 155 -7.17 16.91 -14.73
CA ILE A 155 -6.51 17.28 -13.46
C ILE A 155 -7.40 18.15 -12.55
N LYS A 156 -7.16 18.09 -11.24
CA LYS A 156 -7.76 19.02 -10.25
C LYS A 156 -7.13 20.41 -10.33
N ASP A 157 -7.87 21.42 -9.85
CA ASP A 157 -7.53 22.85 -10.02
C ASP A 157 -6.22 23.31 -9.38
N GLN A 158 -5.71 22.60 -8.37
CA GLN A 158 -4.56 23.01 -7.56
C GLN A 158 -3.39 22.01 -7.62
N LEU A 159 -3.30 21.27 -8.72
CA LEU A 159 -2.26 20.27 -8.89
C LEU A 159 -0.94 20.91 -9.37
N THR A 160 0.16 20.55 -8.72
CA THR A 160 1.51 21.03 -9.05
C THR A 160 2.36 19.94 -9.69
N SER A 161 3.42 20.32 -10.42
CA SER A 161 4.38 19.35 -10.96
C SER A 161 5.10 18.56 -9.85
N GLU A 162 5.23 19.14 -8.66
CA GLU A 162 5.83 18.46 -7.51
C GLU A 162 4.95 17.30 -7.03
N ASP A 163 3.62 17.47 -6.99
CA ASP A 163 2.68 16.40 -6.63
C ASP A 163 2.83 15.17 -7.54
N VAL A 164 3.00 15.40 -8.84
CA VAL A 164 3.20 14.33 -9.84
C VAL A 164 4.59 13.73 -9.73
N ALA A 165 5.62 14.54 -9.46
CA ALA A 165 7.00 14.08 -9.29
C ALA A 165 7.15 13.13 -8.10
N HIS A 166 6.56 13.45 -6.95
CA HIS A 166 6.56 12.59 -5.76
C HIS A 166 5.97 11.19 -6.06
N LEU A 167 4.88 11.13 -6.82
CA LEU A 167 4.30 9.84 -7.24
C LEU A 167 5.18 9.10 -8.24
N ARG A 168 5.85 9.82 -9.14
CA ARG A 168 6.79 9.22 -10.09
C ARG A 168 8.02 8.64 -9.39
N GLU A 169 8.52 9.29 -8.35
CA GLU A 169 9.63 8.78 -7.54
C GLU A 169 9.27 7.46 -6.87
N ASN A 170 8.05 7.31 -6.35
CA ASN A 170 7.57 6.05 -5.79
C ASN A 170 7.59 4.90 -6.81
N MET A 171 7.51 5.20 -8.11
CA MET A 171 7.59 4.17 -9.16
C MET A 171 9.00 3.58 -9.33
N SER A 172 10.03 4.19 -8.75
CA SER A 172 11.40 3.64 -8.76
C SER A 172 11.51 2.31 -8.03
N PHE A 173 10.63 2.05 -7.04
CA PHE A 173 10.58 0.80 -6.27
C PHE A 173 9.90 -0.36 -6.99
N PHE A 174 9.26 -0.11 -8.14
CA PHE A 174 8.53 -1.12 -8.90
C PHE A 174 9.32 -1.57 -10.13
N GLU A 175 9.25 -2.86 -10.44
CA GLU A 175 9.81 -3.43 -11.66
C GLU A 175 9.16 -2.84 -12.93
N ASP A 176 9.88 -2.90 -14.07
CA ASP A 176 9.35 -2.47 -15.37
C ASP A 176 8.31 -3.47 -15.90
N THR A 177 7.06 -3.25 -15.49
CA THR A 177 5.90 -4.07 -15.85
C THR A 177 4.92 -3.27 -16.73
N PRO A 178 4.00 -3.94 -17.45
CA PRO A 178 2.93 -3.23 -18.16
C PRO A 178 2.08 -2.34 -17.24
N TRP A 179 1.86 -2.74 -15.99
CA TRP A 179 1.19 -1.91 -14.99
C TRP A 179 1.96 -0.60 -14.71
N LYS A 180 3.28 -0.68 -14.49
CA LYS A 180 4.12 0.51 -14.30
C LYS A 180 4.05 1.44 -15.51
N LYS A 181 4.02 0.90 -16.73
CA LYS A 181 3.90 1.70 -17.95
C LYS A 181 2.57 2.47 -18.02
N VAL A 182 1.45 1.84 -17.67
CA VAL A 182 0.14 2.50 -17.58
C VAL A 182 0.15 3.61 -16.52
N VAL A 183 0.72 3.34 -15.34
CA VAL A 183 0.88 4.35 -14.29
C VAL A 183 1.68 5.56 -14.79
N ILE A 184 2.84 5.33 -15.41
CA ILE A 184 3.69 6.41 -15.94
C ILE A 184 2.98 7.20 -17.04
N GLN A 185 2.13 6.58 -17.84
CA GLN A 185 1.32 7.26 -18.86
C GLN A 185 0.29 8.20 -18.21
N TYR A 186 -0.45 7.75 -17.19
CA TYR A 186 -1.37 8.63 -16.46
C TYR A 186 -0.65 9.82 -15.80
N LEU A 187 0.51 9.59 -15.19
CA LEU A 187 1.32 10.69 -14.64
C LEU A 187 1.78 11.67 -15.73
N SER A 188 2.09 11.17 -16.94
CA SER A 188 2.46 12.01 -18.09
C SER A 188 1.28 12.84 -18.62
N PHE A 189 0.05 12.31 -18.58
CA PHE A 189 -1.15 13.07 -18.91
C PHE A 189 -1.39 14.21 -17.91
N ALA A 190 -1.18 13.95 -16.62
CA ALA A 190 -1.25 14.99 -15.60
C ALA A 190 -0.19 16.08 -15.83
N ASP A 191 1.08 15.70 -16.05
CA ASP A 191 2.14 16.67 -16.34
C ASP A 191 1.85 17.54 -17.56
N SER A 192 1.33 16.94 -18.63
CA SER A 192 1.00 17.68 -19.85
C SER A 192 -0.05 18.76 -19.59
N GLN A 193 -1.08 18.43 -18.80
CA GLN A 193 -2.11 19.40 -18.40
C GLN A 193 -1.54 20.48 -17.46
N ILE A 194 -0.68 20.11 -16.50
CA ILE A 194 -0.02 21.08 -15.60
C ILE A 194 0.87 22.05 -16.38
N VAL A 195 1.61 21.56 -17.38
CA VAL A 195 2.44 22.40 -18.27
C VAL A 195 1.58 23.40 -19.02
N GLN A 196 0.43 22.99 -19.56
CA GLN A 196 -0.51 23.91 -20.23
C GLN A 196 -1.01 25.00 -19.28
N VAL A 197 -1.42 24.64 -18.07
CA VAL A 197 -1.87 25.59 -17.04
C VAL A 197 -0.73 26.55 -16.65
N THR A 198 0.47 26.03 -16.43
CA THR A 198 1.65 26.83 -16.05
C THR A 198 2.05 27.81 -17.15
N GLN A 199 2.04 27.38 -18.41
CA GLN A 199 2.32 28.25 -19.55
C GLN A 199 1.28 29.36 -19.67
N LEU A 200 0.00 29.04 -19.42
CA LEU A 200 -1.08 30.01 -19.43
C LEU A 200 -0.94 31.02 -18.29
N ASP A 201 -0.57 30.58 -17.09
CA ASP A 201 -0.24 31.47 -15.96
C ASP A 201 0.92 32.40 -16.31
N GLN A 202 2.01 31.88 -16.88
CA GLN A 202 3.14 32.70 -17.32
C GLN A 202 2.74 33.73 -18.38
N LEU A 203 1.84 33.36 -19.30
CA LEU A 203 1.34 34.25 -20.32
C LEU A 203 0.48 35.37 -19.72
N PHE A 204 -0.43 35.04 -18.79
CA PHE A 204 -1.23 36.03 -18.09
C PHE A 204 -0.37 36.93 -17.20
N ASN A 205 0.63 36.41 -16.49
CA ASN A 205 1.53 37.22 -15.66
C ASN A 205 2.36 38.24 -16.48
N LYS A 206 2.54 38.02 -17.79
CA LYS A 206 3.14 39.01 -18.69
C LYS A 206 2.17 40.11 -19.14
N MET A 207 0.87 39.86 -19.05
CA MET A 207 -0.18 40.80 -19.47
C MET A 207 -0.87 41.49 -18.30
N MET A 208 -0.84 40.92 -17.09
CA MET A 208 -1.50 41.49 -15.93
C MET A 208 -0.80 41.15 -14.61
N THR A 209 -0.92 42.05 -13.64
CA THR A 209 -0.49 41.89 -12.25
C THR A 209 -1.57 42.46 -11.33
N ASP A 210 -1.95 41.74 -10.27
CA ASP A 210 -2.97 42.17 -9.30
C ASP A 210 -4.26 42.74 -9.95
N SER A 211 -4.76 42.05 -10.99
CA SER A 211 -5.94 42.44 -11.79
C SER A 211 -5.78 43.71 -12.64
N GLN A 212 -4.58 44.30 -12.71
CA GLN A 212 -4.26 45.41 -13.60
C GLN A 212 -3.55 44.91 -14.85
N VAL A 213 -4.00 45.38 -16.02
CA VAL A 213 -3.36 45.08 -17.31
C VAL A 213 -2.09 45.92 -17.42
N ILE A 214 -0.99 45.26 -17.81
CA ILE A 214 0.31 45.90 -17.98
C ILE A 214 0.35 46.57 -19.36
N ASP A 215 0.89 47.78 -19.46
CA ASP A 215 0.93 48.57 -20.71
C ASP A 215 1.69 47.86 -21.86
N THR A 216 2.59 46.93 -21.55
CA THR A 216 3.32 46.11 -22.54
C THR A 216 2.52 44.93 -23.09
N SER A 217 1.26 44.77 -22.68
CA SER A 217 0.37 43.73 -23.18
C SER A 217 0.10 43.91 -24.67
N THR A 218 0.17 42.83 -25.43
CA THR A 218 -0.04 42.86 -26.89
C THR A 218 -1.26 42.05 -27.31
N TYR A 219 -1.85 42.44 -28.44
CA TYR A 219 -2.97 41.70 -29.03
C TYR A 219 -2.61 40.25 -29.37
N ASN A 220 -1.37 40.00 -29.82
CA ASN A 220 -0.89 38.64 -30.11
C ASN A 220 -0.84 37.76 -28.86
N GLN A 221 -0.35 38.29 -27.72
CA GLN A 221 -0.36 37.54 -26.45
C GLN A 221 -1.80 37.19 -26.03
N TYR A 222 -2.74 38.13 -26.21
CA TYR A 222 -4.16 37.90 -25.93
C TYR A 222 -4.73 36.77 -26.82
N LEU A 223 -4.49 36.80 -28.13
CA LEU A 223 -4.94 35.73 -29.03
C LEU A 223 -4.34 34.37 -28.69
N THR A 224 -3.04 34.33 -28.34
CA THR A 224 -2.38 33.11 -27.86
C THR A 224 -3.05 32.59 -26.58
N ALA A 225 -3.38 33.47 -25.63
CA ALA A 225 -4.05 33.08 -24.40
C ALA A 225 -5.44 32.50 -24.68
N LEU A 226 -6.24 33.11 -25.56
CA LEU A 226 -7.55 32.59 -25.93
C LEU A 226 -7.47 31.19 -26.55
N SER A 227 -6.50 30.96 -27.45
CA SER A 227 -6.29 29.63 -28.04
C SER A 227 -5.90 28.60 -26.98
N GLN A 228 -5.00 28.95 -26.05
CA GLN A 228 -4.59 28.03 -24.99
C GLN A 228 -5.71 27.73 -23.98
N ILE A 229 -6.59 28.70 -23.70
CA ILE A 229 -7.76 28.50 -22.82
C ILE A 229 -8.69 27.40 -23.36
N GLN A 230 -8.87 27.33 -24.68
CA GLN A 230 -9.75 26.33 -25.31
C GLN A 230 -9.24 24.90 -25.11
N GLU A 231 -7.93 24.72 -24.98
CA GLU A 231 -7.28 23.42 -24.75
C GLU A 231 -7.37 22.97 -23.27
N ILE A 232 -7.70 23.87 -22.34
CA ILE A 232 -7.85 23.52 -20.93
C ILE A 232 -9.09 22.65 -20.72
N ARG A 233 -8.86 21.38 -20.40
CA ARG A 233 -9.91 20.38 -20.16
C ARG A 233 -10.70 20.64 -18.87
N ASN A 234 -10.04 21.14 -17.83
CA ASN A 234 -10.69 21.46 -16.56
C ASN A 234 -11.57 22.72 -16.72
N GLU A 235 -12.88 22.55 -16.60
CA GLU A 235 -13.84 23.62 -16.88
C GLU A 235 -13.73 24.81 -15.91
N LYS A 236 -13.36 24.55 -14.66
CA LYS A 236 -13.21 25.60 -13.64
C LYS A 236 -11.95 26.43 -13.86
N LEU A 237 -10.83 25.79 -14.21
CA LEU A 237 -9.62 26.48 -14.64
C LEU A 237 -9.89 27.28 -15.91
N ARG A 238 -10.52 26.67 -16.91
CA ARG A 238 -10.91 27.33 -18.16
C ARG A 238 -11.74 28.59 -17.92
N ALA A 239 -12.76 28.50 -17.06
CA ALA A 239 -13.59 29.66 -16.68
C ALA A 239 -12.77 30.75 -15.99
N THR A 240 -11.86 30.38 -15.09
CA THR A 240 -10.97 31.32 -14.39
C THR A 240 -10.12 32.12 -15.37
N TYR A 241 -9.51 31.45 -16.35
CA TYR A 241 -8.70 32.12 -17.37
C TYR A 241 -9.55 32.92 -18.37
N ALA A 242 -10.76 32.47 -18.70
CA ALA A 242 -11.69 33.22 -19.53
C ALA A 242 -12.05 34.57 -18.88
N THR A 243 -12.26 34.61 -17.56
CA THR A 243 -12.48 35.86 -16.82
C THR A 243 -11.26 36.79 -16.86
N LYS A 244 -10.05 36.24 -16.72
CA LYS A 244 -8.80 37.02 -16.88
C LYS A 244 -8.69 37.60 -18.29
N ALA A 245 -8.97 36.81 -19.33
CA ALA A 245 -8.97 37.26 -20.72
C ALA A 245 -10.00 38.38 -20.97
N GLN A 246 -11.21 38.24 -20.44
CA GLN A 246 -12.26 39.26 -20.57
C GLN A 246 -11.83 40.60 -19.93
N THR A 247 -11.15 40.55 -18.78
CA THR A 247 -10.61 41.75 -18.12
C THR A 247 -9.59 42.45 -19.01
N ILE A 248 -8.70 41.70 -19.66
CA ILE A 248 -7.72 42.24 -20.62
C ILE A 248 -8.44 42.87 -21.81
N ALA A 249 -9.42 42.17 -22.40
CA ALA A 249 -10.16 42.65 -23.55
C ALA A 249 -10.86 43.98 -23.28
N GLN A 250 -11.50 44.13 -22.11
CA GLN A 250 -12.17 45.38 -21.71
C GLN A 250 -11.18 46.54 -21.57
N LYS A 251 -10.03 46.31 -20.93
CA LYS A 251 -9.02 47.35 -20.68
C LYS A 251 -8.27 47.77 -21.94
N MET A 252 -8.00 46.83 -22.84
CA MET A 252 -7.34 47.09 -24.11
C MET A 252 -8.32 47.56 -25.21
N ASN A 253 -9.60 47.71 -24.88
CA ASN A 253 -10.68 48.06 -25.80
C ASN A 253 -10.81 47.08 -26.99
N TYR A 254 -10.54 45.79 -26.75
CA TYR A 254 -10.78 44.69 -27.69
C TYR A 254 -12.25 44.24 -27.71
N SER A 255 -13.12 44.89 -26.92
CA SER A 255 -14.54 44.60 -26.68
C SER A 255 -15.46 44.61 -27.91
N ASN A 256 -14.94 44.82 -29.13
CA ASN A 256 -15.69 44.79 -30.38
C ASN A 256 -15.56 43.47 -31.17
N ILE A 257 -14.96 42.43 -30.60
CA ILE A 257 -14.92 41.10 -31.22
C ILE A 257 -16.02 40.26 -30.58
N ASN A 258 -17.18 40.20 -31.23
CA ASN A 258 -18.21 39.21 -30.93
C ASN A 258 -17.65 37.81 -31.21
N TYR A 259 -17.75 36.91 -30.24
CA TYR A 259 -17.49 35.47 -30.37
C TYR A 259 -18.81 34.71 -30.30
#